data_AF-A7RJL6-F1
#
_entry.id   AF-A7RJL6-F1
#
_cell.length_a   1.000
_cell.length_b   1.000
_cell.length_c   1.000
_cell.angle_alpha   90.00
_cell.angle_beta   90.00
_cell.angle_gamma   90.00
#
_symmetry.space_group_name_H-M   'P 1'
#
loop_
_entity.id
_entity.type
_entity.pdbx_description
1 polymer ?
#
loop_
_entity_poly.entity_id
_entity_poly.type
_entity_poly.pdbx_seq_one_letter_code
_entity_poly.pdbx_strand_id
1 'polypeptide(L)'
;MADEVVLSRFGKLPTKDHGTALFVGIKGIGKHRLAQTINECNTEFPLQIRTATALPLPNDHQNLRPRIDYVTFFIDLENKLSFDVVKLSVKSLAVDYFLGRCCFILTNAKKEECNNVDIQDVIEFANSKDGQRCLAQKLLQRIKPACGYHGDVTPLLLDTTRQIFGVDDSM
;
A
#
# COMPACT_ATOMS: atom_id res chain seq x y z
N MET A 1 -1.95 14.89 27.96
CA MET A 1 -2.33 13.88 26.95
C MET A 1 -1.66 14.31 25.67
N ALA A 2 -0.63 13.61 25.22
CA ALA A 2 0.03 13.99 23.97
C ALA A 2 -0.95 13.68 22.84
N ASP A 3 -1.30 14.68 22.04
CA ASP A 3 -2.12 14.48 20.84
C ASP A 3 -1.47 13.37 20.01
N GLU A 4 -2.22 12.30 19.78
CA GLU A 4 -1.79 11.20 18.93
C GLU A 4 -1.56 11.79 17.54
N VAL A 5 -0.30 11.80 17.06
CA VAL A 5 0.04 12.40 15.77
C VAL A 5 -0.54 11.53 14.66
N VAL A 6 -1.76 11.87 14.25
CA VAL A 6 -2.47 11.18 13.16
C VAL A 6 -1.92 11.65 11.81
N LEU A 7 -1.45 10.70 10.99
CA LEU A 7 -1.08 10.97 9.62
C LEU A 7 -2.35 11.29 8.80
N SER A 8 -2.51 12.55 8.40
CA SER A 8 -3.60 13.01 7.54
C SER A 8 -3.09 13.53 6.20
N ARG A 9 -3.81 13.21 5.13
CA ARG A 9 -3.54 13.74 3.78
C ARG A 9 -3.80 15.24 3.68
N PHE A 10 -4.73 15.77 4.48
CA PHE A 10 -5.14 17.17 4.44
C PHE A 10 -4.25 18.08 5.30
N GLY A 11 -3.31 17.51 6.06
CA GLY A 11 -2.32 18.27 6.81
C GLY A 11 -1.27 18.98 5.94
N LYS A 12 -1.19 18.66 4.64
CA LYS A 12 -0.26 19.28 3.69
C LYS A 12 -0.91 19.52 2.33
N LEU A 13 -0.47 20.57 1.65
CA LEU A 13 -0.88 20.87 0.27
C LEU A 13 -0.37 19.79 -0.70
N PRO A 14 -1.10 19.51 -1.80
CA PRO A 14 -0.61 18.64 -2.86
C PRO A 14 0.73 19.14 -3.41
N THR A 15 1.66 18.20 -3.65
CA THR A 15 2.93 18.54 -4.30
C THR A 15 2.69 18.75 -5.79
N LYS A 16 3.18 19.87 -6.35
CA LYS A 16 2.84 20.30 -7.73
C LYS A 16 3.26 19.32 -8.83
N ASP A 17 4.29 18.51 -8.60
CA ASP A 17 4.99 17.82 -9.68
C ASP A 17 5.16 16.31 -9.47
N HIS A 18 4.60 15.73 -8.40
CA HIS A 18 4.62 14.28 -8.21
C HIS A 18 3.57 13.83 -7.20
N GLY A 19 3.13 12.58 -7.38
CA GLY A 19 2.42 11.86 -6.34
C GLY A 19 3.38 11.22 -5.34
N THR A 20 2.98 11.10 -4.09
CA THR A 20 3.77 10.38 -3.07
C THR A 20 3.02 9.18 -2.51
N ALA A 21 3.61 7.99 -2.62
CA ALA A 21 3.14 6.80 -1.93
C ALA A 21 4.03 6.46 -0.73
N LEU A 22 3.44 5.96 0.36
CA LEU A 22 4.15 5.49 1.55
C LEU A 22 3.94 3.99 1.73
N PHE A 23 5.03 3.23 1.76
CA PHE A 23 5.02 1.80 2.07
C PHE A 23 5.41 1.56 3.53
N VAL A 24 4.50 0.97 4.31
CA VAL A 24 4.65 0.73 5.75
C VAL A 24 4.72 -0.77 6.02
N GLY A 25 5.68 -1.21 6.83
CA GLY A 25 5.78 -2.60 7.29
C GLY A 25 7.19 -2.94 7.74
N ILE A 26 7.40 -4.12 8.33
CA ILE A 26 8.71 -4.48 8.91
C ILE A 26 9.85 -4.51 7.89
N LYS A 27 11.11 -4.44 8.35
CA LYS A 27 12.29 -4.58 7.47
C LYS A 27 12.28 -5.95 6.79
N GLY A 28 12.78 -6.03 5.55
CA GLY A 28 12.90 -7.30 4.83
C GLY A 28 11.64 -7.80 4.10
N ILE A 29 10.45 -7.25 4.35
CA ILE A 29 9.16 -7.69 3.75
C ILE A 29 8.98 -7.35 2.24
N GLY A 30 10.06 -7.03 1.52
CA GLY A 30 9.99 -6.77 0.08
C GLY A 30 9.49 -5.38 -0.35
N LYS A 31 9.21 -4.44 0.56
CA LYS A 31 8.77 -3.06 0.21
C LYS A 31 9.71 -2.35 -0.76
N HIS A 32 11.02 -2.43 -0.52
CA HIS A 32 12.03 -1.79 -1.37
C HIS A 32 12.10 -2.44 -2.75
N ARG A 33 11.99 -3.78 -2.81
CA ARG A 33 11.95 -4.54 -4.06
C ARG A 33 10.72 -4.14 -4.90
N LEU A 34 9.54 -4.07 -4.30
CA LEU A 34 8.34 -3.61 -5.00
C LEU A 34 8.44 -2.15 -5.42
N ALA A 35 8.99 -1.26 -4.58
CA ALA A 35 9.20 0.14 -4.93
C ALA A 35 10.13 0.28 -6.15
N GLN A 36 11.20 -0.51 -6.20
CA GLN A 36 12.08 -0.56 -7.36
C GLN A 36 11.35 -1.08 -8.60
N THR A 37 10.58 -2.17 -8.49
CA THR A 37 9.79 -2.69 -9.62
C THR A 37 8.78 -1.66 -10.15
N ILE A 38 8.18 -0.86 -9.27
CA ILE A 38 7.29 0.24 -9.69
C ILE A 38 8.06 1.32 -10.43
N ASN A 39 9.25 1.70 -9.96
CA ASN A 39 10.10 2.66 -10.67
C ASN A 39 10.56 2.15 -12.05
N GLU A 40 10.67 0.83 -12.21
CA GLU A 40 10.98 0.17 -13.49
C GLU A 40 9.76 0.07 -14.42
N CYS A 41 8.53 0.14 -13.87
CA CYS A 41 7.31 0.24 -14.68
C CYS A 41 7.20 1.68 -15.16
N ASN A 42 7.52 1.98 -16.43
CA ASN A 42 7.34 3.32 -17.03
C ASN A 42 5.99 3.93 -16.62
N THR A 43 6.00 4.84 -15.63
CA THR A 43 4.78 5.48 -15.13
C THR A 43 4.47 6.70 -15.98
N GLU A 44 3.19 6.87 -16.35
CA GLU A 44 2.70 8.05 -17.07
C GLU A 44 2.71 9.33 -16.21
N PHE A 45 3.03 9.21 -14.93
CA PHE A 45 3.09 10.30 -13.98
C PHE A 45 4.30 10.14 -13.03
N PRO A 46 4.88 11.25 -12.56
CA PRO A 46 5.97 11.22 -11.58
C PRO A 46 5.46 10.72 -10.22
N LEU A 47 6.09 9.67 -9.70
CA LEU A 47 5.75 9.03 -8.43
C LEU A 47 6.98 8.90 -7.53
N GLN A 48 6.88 9.42 -6.30
CA GLN A 48 7.84 9.17 -5.25
C GLN A 48 7.32 8.09 -4.30
N ILE A 49 8.12 7.04 -4.05
CA ILE A 49 7.80 6.00 -3.07
C ILE A 49 8.69 6.19 -1.84
N ARG A 50 8.07 6.46 -0.70
CA ARG A 50 8.73 6.49 0.61
C ARG A 50 8.46 5.19 1.35
N THR A 51 9.37 4.79 2.23
CA THR A 51 9.23 3.58 3.06
C THR A 51 9.33 3.93 4.54
N ALA A 52 8.57 3.22 5.37
CA ALA A 52 8.62 3.31 6.82
C ALA A 52 8.44 1.91 7.43
N THR A 53 8.98 1.72 8.63
CA THR A 53 8.81 0.46 9.37
C THR A 53 7.49 0.40 10.12
N ALA A 54 7.02 1.54 10.62
CA ALA A 54 5.79 1.68 11.39
C ALA A 54 5.28 3.12 11.31
N LEU A 55 4.05 3.34 11.78
CA LEU A 55 3.49 4.65 12.13
C LEU A 55 3.33 4.75 13.67
N PRO A 56 3.30 5.97 14.25
CA PRO A 56 3.40 7.28 13.59
C PRO A 56 4.79 7.54 13.00
N LEU A 57 4.85 8.35 11.95
CA LEU A 57 6.14 8.81 11.42
C LEU A 57 6.80 9.78 12.42
N PRO A 58 8.15 9.84 12.48
CA PRO A 58 8.86 10.81 13.33
C PRO A 58 8.40 12.24 13.09
N ASN A 59 8.47 13.13 14.09
CA ASN A 59 8.05 14.52 13.92
C ASN A 59 8.75 15.21 12.74
N ASP A 60 7.99 15.92 11.93
CA ASP A 60 8.49 16.65 10.76
C ASP A 60 8.79 18.11 11.11
N HIS A 61 9.80 18.32 11.97
CA HIS A 61 10.14 19.64 12.51
C HIS A 61 10.44 20.70 11.44
N GLN A 62 11.00 20.28 10.31
CA GLN A 62 11.40 21.17 9.21
C GLN A 62 10.31 21.26 8.11
N ASN A 63 9.14 20.63 8.31
CA ASN A 63 8.06 20.56 7.33
C ASN A 63 8.48 19.99 5.96
N LEU A 64 9.54 19.18 5.89
CA LEU A 64 10.11 18.64 4.66
C LEU A 64 9.38 17.41 4.11
N ARG A 65 8.51 16.78 4.91
CA ARG A 65 7.73 15.64 4.43
C ARG A 65 6.78 16.12 3.32
N PRO A 66 6.79 15.54 2.11
CA PRO A 66 5.75 15.82 1.13
C PRO A 66 4.39 15.31 1.65
N ARG A 67 3.30 15.81 1.06
CA ARG A 67 1.99 15.20 1.27
C ARG A 67 2.04 13.73 0.83
N ILE A 68 1.48 12.83 1.62
CA ILE A 68 1.37 11.41 1.28
C ILE A 68 0.00 11.17 0.64
N ASP A 69 -0.03 10.82 -0.63
CA ASP A 69 -1.25 10.65 -1.40
C ASP A 69 -1.84 9.24 -1.26
N TYR A 70 -1.00 8.23 -1.02
CA TYR A 70 -1.41 6.83 -0.91
C TYR A 70 -0.57 6.06 0.13
N VAL A 71 -1.18 5.14 0.88
CA VAL A 71 -0.49 4.31 1.89
C VAL A 71 -0.68 2.82 1.61
N THR A 72 0.43 2.07 1.55
CA THR A 72 0.41 0.61 1.40
C THR A 72 1.00 -0.04 2.63
N PHE A 73 0.20 -0.84 3.35
CA PHE A 73 0.68 -1.65 4.47
C PHE A 73 1.10 -3.04 4.00
N PHE A 74 2.25 -3.51 4.46
CA PHE A 74 2.76 -4.84 4.19
C PHE A 74 2.68 -5.68 5.46
N ILE A 75 1.98 -6.80 5.37
CA ILE A 75 1.80 -7.74 6.46
C ILE A 75 2.37 -9.09 6.03
N ASP A 76 3.36 -9.56 6.77
CA ASP A 76 3.86 -10.92 6.64
C ASP A 76 3.00 -11.83 7.52
N LEU A 77 2.25 -12.73 6.88
CA LEU A 77 1.30 -13.61 7.56
C LEU A 77 1.98 -14.70 8.39
N GLU A 78 3.26 -14.97 8.16
CA GLU A 78 4.04 -15.89 8.99
C GLU A 78 4.69 -15.19 10.20
N ASN A 79 4.65 -13.86 10.23
CA ASN A 79 5.30 -13.07 11.25
C ASN A 79 4.29 -12.23 12.05
N LYS A 80 3.93 -12.73 13.24
CA LYS A 80 3.03 -12.03 14.17
C LYS A 80 3.46 -10.59 14.49
N LEU A 81 4.77 -10.33 14.60
CA LEU A 81 5.27 -8.98 14.82
C LEU A 81 4.96 -8.06 13.63
N SER A 82 4.98 -8.58 12.40
CA SER A 82 4.58 -7.80 11.21
C SER A 82 3.13 -7.35 11.32
N PHE A 83 2.24 -8.25 11.75
CA PHE A 83 0.83 -7.94 11.94
C PHE A 83 0.64 -6.92 13.07
N ASP A 84 1.27 -7.12 14.22
CA ASP A 84 1.14 -6.23 15.38
C ASP A 84 1.66 -4.80 15.06
N VAL A 85 2.78 -4.69 14.34
CA VAL A 85 3.30 -3.40 13.87
C VAL A 85 2.32 -2.68 12.97
N VAL A 86 1.71 -3.37 12.00
CA VAL A 86 0.72 -2.76 11.10
C VAL A 86 -0.55 -2.40 11.86
N LYS A 87 -1.02 -3.27 12.76
CA LYS A 87 -2.19 -3.02 13.62
C LYS A 87 -2.02 -1.76 14.47
N LEU A 88 -0.83 -1.54 15.03
CA LEU A 88 -0.52 -0.29 15.74
C LEU A 88 -0.41 0.89 14.79
N SER A 89 0.22 0.71 13.62
CA SER A 89 0.41 1.77 12.62
C SER A 89 -0.91 2.31 12.07
N VAL A 90 -1.89 1.43 11.88
CA VAL A 90 -3.24 1.78 11.39
C VAL A 90 -3.96 2.76 12.31
N LYS A 91 -3.72 2.71 13.62
CA LYS A 91 -4.34 3.64 14.59
C LYS A 91 -3.89 5.08 14.39
N SER A 92 -2.66 5.27 13.93
CA SER A 92 -2.09 6.59 13.66
C SER A 92 -2.38 7.07 12.22
N LEU A 93 -3.31 6.44 11.48
CA LEU A 93 -3.70 6.85 10.14
C LEU A 93 -5.09 7.50 10.18
N ALA A 94 -5.24 8.66 9.53
CA ALA A 94 -6.52 9.34 9.45
C ALA A 94 -7.54 8.56 8.60
N VAL A 95 -8.83 8.71 8.94
CA VAL A 95 -9.95 7.96 8.34
C VAL A 95 -10.06 8.20 6.82
N ASP A 96 -9.65 9.37 6.33
CA ASP A 96 -9.71 9.71 4.91
C ASP A 96 -8.84 8.81 4.02
N TYR A 97 -7.81 8.16 4.59
CA TYR A 97 -7.03 7.19 3.83
C TYR A 97 -7.81 5.92 3.49
N PHE A 98 -8.77 5.52 4.34
CA PHE A 98 -9.59 4.32 4.10
C PHE A 98 -10.64 4.53 2.99
N LEU A 99 -10.80 5.75 2.50
CA LEU A 99 -11.66 6.07 1.35
C LEU A 99 -10.93 5.79 0.02
N GLY A 100 -10.39 4.58 -0.11
CA GLY A 100 -9.67 4.09 -1.29
C GLY A 100 -8.23 4.57 -1.46
N ARG A 101 -7.64 5.26 -0.47
CA ARG A 101 -6.26 5.80 -0.51
C ARG A 101 -5.26 4.98 0.32
N CYS A 102 -5.68 3.82 0.80
CA CYS A 102 -4.78 2.84 1.38
C CYS A 102 -5.12 1.42 0.93
N CYS A 103 -4.14 0.54 0.97
CA CYS A 103 -4.38 -0.89 0.84
C CYS A 103 -3.43 -1.72 1.69
N PHE A 104 -3.75 -3.00 1.83
CA PHE A 104 -2.92 -4.00 2.49
C PHE A 104 -2.38 -4.98 1.45
N ILE A 105 -1.08 -5.28 1.55
CA ILE A 105 -0.41 -6.34 0.81
C ILE A 105 -0.03 -7.41 1.82
N LEU A 106 -0.57 -8.59 1.64
CA LEU A 106 -0.26 -9.76 2.45
C LEU A 106 0.85 -10.55 1.76
N THR A 107 1.93 -10.84 2.47
CA THR A 107 3.04 -11.68 2.00
C THR A 107 3.07 -12.99 2.78
N ASN A 108 3.70 -14.01 2.19
CA ASN A 108 3.82 -15.35 2.79
C ASN A 108 2.45 -15.93 3.20
N ALA A 109 1.40 -15.64 2.42
CA ALA A 109 0.12 -16.30 2.60
C ALA A 109 0.29 -17.79 2.32
N LYS A 110 0.12 -18.61 3.36
CA LYS A 110 0.05 -20.06 3.18
C LYS A 110 -1.19 -20.35 2.35
N LYS A 111 -1.03 -21.08 1.25
CA LYS A 111 -2.17 -21.68 0.56
C LYS A 111 -2.72 -22.74 1.49
N GLU A 112 -3.86 -22.51 2.14
CA GLU A 112 -4.41 -23.50 3.05
C GLU A 112 -5.03 -24.69 2.33
N GLU A 113 -5.59 -24.56 1.12
CA GLU A 113 -6.24 -25.70 0.46
C GLU A 113 -6.12 -25.61 -1.07
N CYS A 114 -5.83 -26.76 -1.71
CA CYS A 114 -5.56 -26.98 -3.14
C CYS A 114 -4.15 -26.61 -3.63
N ASN A 115 -3.32 -27.60 -3.98
CA ASN A 115 -2.66 -27.68 -5.30
C ASN A 115 -2.10 -29.09 -5.60
N ASN A 116 -2.35 -29.52 -6.83
CA ASN A 116 -1.74 -30.68 -7.51
C ASN A 116 -0.45 -30.26 -8.25
N VAL A 117 0.17 -29.17 -7.82
CA VAL A 117 1.33 -28.48 -8.42
C VAL A 117 2.35 -28.28 -7.32
N ASP A 118 3.63 -28.53 -7.61
CA ASP A 118 4.72 -28.38 -6.64
C ASP A 118 4.71 -26.96 -6.04
N ILE A 119 4.76 -26.91 -4.71
CA ILE A 119 4.80 -25.67 -3.96
C ILE A 119 6.04 -24.84 -4.32
N GLN A 120 7.13 -25.47 -4.75
CA GLN A 120 8.33 -24.80 -5.22
C GLN A 120 8.06 -24.02 -6.52
N ASP A 121 7.33 -24.58 -7.47
CA ASP A 121 6.99 -23.90 -8.74
C ASP A 121 6.08 -22.70 -8.51
N VAL A 122 5.13 -22.84 -7.57
CA VAL A 122 4.23 -21.74 -7.17
C VAL A 122 4.99 -20.64 -6.42
N ILE A 123 5.92 -21.01 -5.54
CA ILE A 123 6.77 -20.06 -4.81
C ILE A 123 7.71 -19.36 -5.79
N GLU A 124 8.31 -20.07 -6.75
CA GLU A 124 9.17 -19.50 -7.79
C GLU A 124 8.37 -18.57 -8.71
N PHE A 125 7.15 -18.95 -9.11
CA PHE A 125 6.26 -18.12 -9.92
C PHE A 125 5.72 -16.89 -9.15
N ALA A 126 5.35 -17.03 -7.88
CA ALA A 126 4.92 -15.90 -7.04
C ALA A 126 6.08 -14.93 -6.73
N ASN A 127 7.30 -15.47 -6.59
CA ASN A 127 8.52 -14.69 -6.43
C ASN A 127 9.13 -14.22 -7.75
N SER A 128 8.60 -14.68 -8.88
CA SER A 128 9.06 -14.30 -10.21
C SER A 128 8.92 -12.78 -10.38
N LYS A 129 9.80 -12.21 -11.20
CA LYS A 129 9.73 -10.79 -11.54
C LYS A 129 8.38 -10.41 -12.15
N ASP A 130 7.66 -11.36 -12.73
CA ASP A 130 6.37 -11.14 -13.38
C ASP A 130 5.23 -11.01 -12.37
N GLY A 131 5.26 -11.79 -11.27
CA GLY A 131 4.33 -11.63 -10.15
C GLY A 131 4.46 -10.24 -9.50
N GLN A 132 5.69 -9.78 -9.28
CA GLN A 132 5.94 -8.45 -8.73
C GLN A 132 5.60 -7.32 -9.69
N ARG A 133 5.85 -7.49 -10.98
CA ARG A 133 5.41 -6.53 -12.00
C ARG A 133 3.89 -6.43 -12.07
N CYS A 134 3.18 -7.54 -12.04
CA CYS A 134 1.72 -7.54 -11.98
C CYS A 134 1.21 -6.80 -10.73
N LEU A 135 1.81 -7.06 -9.57
CA LEU A 135 1.48 -6.35 -8.33
C LEU A 135 1.78 -4.85 -8.42
N ALA A 136 2.95 -4.48 -8.97
CA ALA A 136 3.35 -3.10 -9.21
C ALA A 136 2.35 -2.37 -10.10
N GLN A 137 1.94 -2.99 -11.22
CA GLN A 137 0.93 -2.45 -12.14
C GLN A 137 -0.42 -2.26 -11.45
N LYS A 138 -0.90 -3.26 -10.70
CA LYS A 138 -2.15 -3.16 -9.93
C LYS A 138 -2.08 -2.06 -8.87
N LEU A 139 -0.92 -1.87 -8.24
CA LEU A 139 -0.73 -0.83 -7.24
C LEU A 139 -0.69 0.56 -7.90
N LEU A 140 -0.05 0.71 -9.06
CA LEU A 140 -0.05 1.94 -9.85
C LEU A 140 -1.47 2.36 -10.27
N GLN A 141 -2.33 1.41 -10.65
CA GLN A 141 -3.74 1.68 -10.95
C GLN A 141 -4.51 2.29 -9.77
N ARG A 142 -4.10 1.98 -8.52
CA ARG A 142 -4.69 2.59 -7.31
C ARG A 142 -4.02 3.92 -6.93
N ILE A 143 -2.70 4.01 -7.07
CA ILE A 143 -1.93 5.21 -6.71
C ILE A 143 -2.27 6.37 -7.66
N LYS A 144 -2.36 6.12 -8.98
CA LYS A 144 -2.62 7.15 -10.00
C LYS A 144 -3.82 8.07 -9.67
N PRO A 145 -5.04 7.56 -9.41
CA PRO A 145 -6.17 8.40 -9.03
C PRO A 145 -6.04 8.99 -7.63
N ALA A 146 -5.32 8.33 -6.71
CA ALA A 146 -5.05 8.89 -5.39
C ALA A 146 -4.17 10.13 -5.46
N CYS A 147 -3.23 10.16 -6.39
CA CYS A 147 -2.38 11.30 -6.69
C CYS A 147 -3.07 12.37 -7.56
N GLY A 148 -4.27 12.11 -8.10
CA GLY A 148 -5.00 13.04 -8.96
C GLY A 148 -4.59 13.02 -10.43
N TYR A 149 -3.82 12.01 -10.87
CA TYR A 149 -3.39 11.84 -12.26
C TYR A 149 -4.39 11.03 -13.11
N HIS A 150 -5.66 10.96 -12.69
CA HIS A 150 -6.73 10.33 -13.45
C HIS A 150 -7.92 11.28 -13.49
N GLY A 151 -8.28 11.77 -14.69
CA GLY A 151 -9.20 12.90 -14.87
C GLY A 151 -10.58 12.71 -14.26
N ASP A 152 -11.14 11.50 -14.37
CA ASP A 152 -12.55 11.25 -14.00
C ASP A 152 -12.73 10.19 -12.90
N VAL A 153 -11.64 9.71 -12.30
CA VAL A 153 -11.69 8.58 -11.35
C VAL A 153 -11.12 8.98 -10.00
N THR A 154 -11.96 8.92 -8.98
CA THR A 154 -11.54 9.10 -7.60
C THR A 154 -11.18 7.75 -6.96
N PRO A 155 -10.30 7.72 -5.94
CA PRO A 155 -9.99 6.48 -5.23
C PRO A 155 -11.21 5.85 -4.57
N LEU A 156 -12.14 6.66 -4.07
CA LEU A 156 -13.39 6.18 -3.49
C LEU A 156 -14.28 5.48 -4.52
N LEU A 157 -14.33 5.99 -5.76
CA LEU A 157 -15.05 5.33 -6.86
C LEU A 157 -14.45 3.95 -7.18
N LEU A 158 -13.12 3.84 -7.21
CA LEU A 158 -12.46 2.56 -7.43
C LEU A 158 -12.66 1.56 -6.30
N ASP A 159 -12.80 2.05 -5.07
CA ASP A 159 -12.97 1.19 -3.90
C ASP A 159 -14.42 0.69 -3.80
N THR A 160 -15.40 1.56 -4.06
CA THR A 160 -16.83 1.23 -4.03
C THR A 160 -17.26 0.33 -5.19
N THR A 161 -16.75 0.56 -6.40
CA THR A 161 -17.03 -0.31 -7.57
C THR A 161 -16.39 -1.69 -7.46
N ARG A 162 -15.47 -1.88 -6.52
CA ARG A 162 -14.81 -3.16 -6.24
C ARG A 162 -15.70 -4.16 -5.50
N GLN A 163 -16.70 -3.66 -4.76
CA GLN A 163 -17.59 -4.48 -3.91
C GLN A 163 -18.72 -5.21 -4.65
N ILE A 164 -18.78 -5.17 -5.98
CA ILE A 164 -19.85 -5.89 -6.73
C ILE A 164 -19.66 -7.42 -6.70
N PHE A 165 -18.55 -7.93 -6.15
CA PHE A 165 -18.38 -9.36 -5.86
C PHE A 165 -18.00 -9.61 -4.39
N GLY A 166 -18.83 -9.14 -3.48
CA GLY A 166 -18.96 -9.76 -2.16
C GLY A 166 -19.89 -10.95 -2.27
N VAL A 167 -19.39 -12.14 -1.94
CA VAL A 167 -20.20 -13.34 -1.70
C VAL A 167 -21.29 -12.96 -0.69
N ASP A 168 -22.55 -13.22 -1.04
CA ASP A 168 -23.64 -13.29 -0.09
C ASP A 168 -23.33 -14.44 0.88
N ASP A 169 -22.68 -14.15 2.01
CA ASP A 169 -22.74 -15.04 3.17
C ASP A 169 -24.10 -14.83 3.84
N SER A 170 -25.11 -15.46 3.23
CA SER A 170 -26.35 -15.81 3.89
C SER A 170 -26.25 -17.26 4.38
N MET A 171 -25.97 -17.40 5.68
CA MET A 171 -26.41 -18.53 6.51
C MET A 171 -26.97 -17.99 7.81
#